data_AF-A0A369MU03-F1
#
_entry.id   AF-A0A369MU03-F1
#
_cell.length_a   1.000
_cell.length_b   1.000
_cell.length_c   1.000
_cell.angle_alpha   90.00
_cell.angle_beta   90.00
_cell.angle_gamma   90.00
#
_symmetry.space_group_name_H-M   'P 1'
#
loop_
_entity.id
_entity.type
_entity.pdbx_description
1 polymer ?
#
loop_
_entity_poly.entity_id
_entity_poly.type
_entity_poly.pdbx_seq_one_letter_code
_entity_poly.pdbx_strand_id
1 'polypeptide(L)'
;MPIVLHLDEVMADRHISLNELADKVGITNVNLSRIKTGKVRAVRFSTLDMLCEVLKCQPGDILKHVSADEANAMFIDENAEL
;
A
#
# COMPACT_ATOMS: atom_id res chain seq x y z
N MET A 1 -3.30 -12.22 7.98
CA MET A 1 -2.15 -11.43 8.47
C MET A 1 -2.71 -10.10 8.95
N PRO A 2 -2.42 -9.64 10.17
CA PRO A 2 -2.99 -8.40 10.69
C PRO A 2 -2.23 -7.14 10.26
N ILE A 3 -1.25 -7.21 9.35
CA ILE A 3 -0.59 -6.01 8.82
C ILE A 3 -1.12 -5.73 7.42
N VAL A 4 -1.68 -4.55 7.23
CA VAL A 4 -2.24 -4.06 5.96
C VAL A 4 -1.51 -2.78 5.52
N LEU A 5 -1.51 -2.52 4.21
CA LEU A 5 -0.91 -1.34 3.62
C LEU A 5 -2.00 -0.36 3.20
N HIS A 6 -1.96 0.87 3.72
CA HIS A 6 -2.87 1.98 3.39
C HIS A 6 -2.19 2.99 2.47
N LEU A 7 -1.47 2.51 1.46
CA LEU A 7 -0.75 3.37 0.54
C LEU A 7 -1.71 4.24 -0.30
N ASP A 8 -2.90 3.73 -0.59
CA ASP A 8 -3.95 4.46 -1.31
C ASP A 8 -4.43 5.72 -0.56
N GLU A 9 -4.63 5.64 0.76
CA GLU A 9 -4.98 6.78 1.61
C GLU A 9 -3.88 7.86 1.58
N VAL A 10 -2.62 7.45 1.79
CA VAL A 10 -1.49 8.38 1.75
C VAL A 10 -1.34 9.02 0.36
N MET A 11 -1.55 8.25 -0.72
CA MET A 11 -1.52 8.78 -2.09
C MET A 11 -2.63 9.81 -2.34
N ALA A 12 -3.84 9.53 -1.86
CA ALA A 12 -4.99 10.44 -1.99
C ALA A 12 -4.70 11.76 -1.27
N ASP A 13 -4.17 11.70 -0.05
CA ASP A 13 -3.80 12.89 0.73
C ASP A 13 -2.72 13.74 0.06
N ARG A 14 -1.82 13.11 -0.72
CA ARG A 14 -0.74 13.80 -1.46
C ARG A 14 -1.13 14.17 -2.89
N HIS A 15 -2.33 13.80 -3.33
CA HIS A 15 -2.86 14.08 -4.66
C HIS A 15 -1.94 13.57 -5.78
N ILE A 16 -1.29 12.43 -5.55
CA ILE A 16 -0.33 11.82 -6.48
C ILE A 16 -0.93 10.58 -7.14
N SER A 17 -0.74 10.46 -8.46
CA SER A 17 -1.22 9.30 -9.21
C SER A 17 -0.31 8.07 -9.01
N LEU A 18 -0.85 6.87 -9.23
CA LEU A 18 -0.06 5.63 -9.18
C LEU A 18 1.09 5.64 -10.20
N ASN A 19 0.84 6.15 -11.40
CA ASN A 19 1.86 6.24 -12.46
C ASN A 19 3.00 7.16 -12.03
N GLU A 20 2.66 8.36 -11.54
CA GLU A 20 3.66 9.32 -11.09
C GLU A 20 4.47 8.81 -9.90
N LEU A 21 3.83 8.15 -8.93
CA LEU A 21 4.53 7.57 -7.79
C LEU A 21 5.47 6.43 -8.23
N ALA A 22 5.04 5.60 -9.17
CA ALA A 22 5.86 4.51 -9.72
C ALA A 22 7.14 5.06 -10.37
N ASP A 23 7.01 6.13 -11.16
CA ASP A 23 8.13 6.80 -11.83
C ASP A 23 9.11 7.42 -10.82
N LYS A 24 8.60 8.09 -9.77
CA LYS A 24 9.44 8.71 -8.73
C LYS A 24 10.16 7.70 -7.84
N VAL A 25 9.51 6.58 -7.50
CA VAL A 25 10.07 5.53 -6.63
C VAL A 25 10.95 4.55 -7.42
N GLY A 26 10.86 4.56 -8.76
CA GLY A 26 11.65 3.67 -9.61
C GLY A 26 11.20 2.20 -9.55
N ILE A 27 9.91 1.95 -9.33
CA ILE A 27 9.32 0.60 -9.36
C ILE A 27 8.24 0.49 -10.42
N THR A 28 8.02 -0.72 -10.93
CA THR A 28 6.98 -0.92 -11.95
C THR A 28 5.60 -0.57 -11.39
N ASN A 29 4.75 -0.02 -12.25
CA ASN A 29 3.36 0.29 -11.90
C ASN A 29 2.61 -0.93 -11.37
N VAL A 30 2.87 -2.11 -11.96
CA VAL A 30 2.29 -3.39 -11.52
C VAL A 30 2.70 -3.73 -10.09
N ASN A 31 3.97 -3.52 -9.73
CA ASN A 31 4.43 -3.78 -8.36
C ASN A 31 3.83 -2.79 -7.37
N LEU A 32 3.80 -1.50 -7.72
CA LEU A 32 3.19 -0.46 -6.89
C LEU A 32 1.68 -0.69 -6.72
N SER A 33 0.98 -1.16 -7.75
CA SER A 33 -0.45 -1.53 -7.69
C SER A 33 -0.71 -2.66 -6.68
N ARG A 34 0.16 -3.68 -6.65
CA ARG A 34 0.08 -4.75 -5.64
C ARG A 34 0.30 -4.22 -4.22
N ILE A 35 1.23 -3.28 -4.04
CA ILE A 35 1.48 -2.63 -2.75
C ILE A 35 0.23 -1.83 -2.34
N LYS A 36 -0.32 -1.00 -3.25
CA LYS A 36 -1.52 -0.18 -3.03
C LYS A 36 -2.73 -1.02 -2.61
N THR A 37 -2.92 -2.18 -3.23
CA THR A 37 -4.06 -3.06 -2.97
C THR A 37 -3.83 -4.03 -1.81
N GLY A 38 -2.69 -3.95 -1.11
CA GLY A 38 -2.34 -4.89 -0.04
C GLY A 38 -2.08 -6.33 -0.51
N LYS A 39 -2.04 -6.60 -1.82
CA LYS A 39 -1.79 -7.93 -2.44
C LYS A 39 -0.31 -8.34 -2.43
N VAL A 40 0.47 -7.82 -1.48
CA VAL A 40 1.88 -8.12 -1.28
C VAL A 40 2.08 -8.89 0.02
N ARG A 41 3.03 -9.83 0.02
CA ARG A 41 3.41 -10.57 1.24
C ARG A 41 4.52 -9.89 2.03
N ALA A 42 5.28 -9.02 1.38
CA ALA A 42 6.41 -8.32 1.96
C ALA A 42 6.69 -7.04 1.19
N VAL A 43 7.24 -6.04 1.89
CA VAL A 43 7.84 -4.85 1.30
C VAL A 43 9.28 -4.75 1.79
N ARG A 44 10.21 -4.41 0.91
CA ARG A 44 11.60 -4.15 1.33
C ARG A 44 11.66 -2.80 2.03
N PHE A 45 12.49 -2.66 3.06
CA PHE A 45 12.67 -1.37 3.72
C PHE A 45 13.16 -0.28 2.76
N SER A 46 14.02 -0.59 1.78
CA SER A 46 14.40 0.37 0.75
C SER A 46 13.23 0.89 -0.08
N THR A 47 12.25 0.03 -0.39
CA THR A 47 11.02 0.48 -1.07
C THR A 47 10.16 1.35 -0.16
N LEU A 48 10.04 0.97 1.11
CA LEU A 48 9.28 1.74 2.10
C LEU A 48 9.91 3.12 2.35
N ASP A 49 11.23 3.18 2.42
CA ASP A 49 12.02 4.41 2.56
C ASP A 49 11.78 5.38 1.39
N MET A 50 11.93 4.91 0.15
CA MET A 50 11.64 5.73 -1.04
C MET A 50 10.19 6.20 -1.11
N LEU A 51 9.23 5.35 -0.70
CA LEU A 51 7.83 5.76 -0.59
C LEU A 51 7.66 6.89 0.44
N CYS A 52 8.29 6.76 1.60
CA CYS A 52 8.25 7.77 2.66
C CYS A 52 8.86 9.10 2.22
N GLU A 53 10.00 9.06 1.52
CA GLU A 53 10.65 10.27 0.98
C GLU A 53 9.76 10.99 -0.05
N VAL A 54 9.23 10.26 -1.04
CA VAL A 54 8.40 10.85 -2.11
C VAL A 54 7.08 11.37 -1.56
N LEU A 55 6.43 10.61 -0.68
CA LEU A 55 5.12 10.96 -0.13
C LEU A 55 5.22 11.89 1.09
N LYS A 56 6.44 12.15 1.60
CA LYS A 56 6.65 12.94 2.83
C LYS A 56 5.77 12.41 3.97
N CYS A 57 5.92 11.13 4.26
CA CYS A 57 5.17 10.42 5.29
C CYS A 57 6.11 9.57 6.15
N GLN A 58 5.58 8.95 7.18
CA GLN A 58 6.27 7.97 8.02
C GLN A 58 5.83 6.55 7.65
N PRO A 59 6.65 5.52 7.96
CA PRO A 59 6.26 4.13 7.76
C PRO A 59 4.91 3.75 8.39
N GLY A 60 4.58 4.33 9.54
CA GLY A 60 3.31 4.09 10.25
C GLY A 60 2.08 4.70 9.56
N ASP A 61 2.26 5.62 8.62
CA ASP A 61 1.17 6.15 7.80
C ASP A 61 0.79 5.13 6.70
N ILE A 62 1.74 4.30 6.26
CA ILE A 62 1.53 3.28 5.23
C ILE A 62 1.17 1.93 5.87
N LEU A 63 1.81 1.56 6.98
CA LEU A 63 1.67 0.26 7.62
C LEU A 63 0.77 0.34 8.84
N LYS A 64 -0.30 -0.45 8.85
CA LYS A 64 -1.22 -0.53 9.99
C LYS A 64 -1.39 -1.95 10.47
N HIS A 65 -1.34 -2.14 11.78
CA HIS A 65 -1.79 -3.36 12.41
C HIS A 65 -3.31 -3.27 12.64
N VAL A 66 -4.05 -4.25 12.13
CA VAL A 66 -5.49 -4.42 12.26
C VAL A 66 -5.82 -5.71 13.01
N SER A 67 -7.00 -5.81 13.57
CA SER A 67 -7.51 -7.05 14.15
C SER A 67 -7.73 -8.13 13.08
N ALA A 68 -7.84 -9.39 13.51
CA ALA A 68 -8.17 -10.49 12.60
C ALA A 68 -9.54 -10.32 11.93
N ASP A 69 -10.52 -9.77 12.67
CA ASP A 69 -11.86 -9.52 12.17
C ASP A 69 -11.88 -8.40 11.12
N GLU A 70 -11.14 -7.30 11.37
CA GLU A 70 -10.97 -6.22 10.39
C GLU A 70 -10.25 -6.71 9.13
N ALA A 71 -9.19 -7.50 9.29
CA ALA A 71 -8.50 -8.13 8.16
C ALA A 71 -9.48 -9.00 7.34
N ASN A 72 -10.23 -9.88 7.99
CA ASN A 72 -11.21 -10.74 7.31
C ASN A 72 -12.27 -9.91 6.57
N ALA A 73 -12.82 -8.87 7.20
CA ALA A 73 -13.79 -7.98 6.55
C ALA A 73 -13.23 -7.31 5.28
N MET A 74 -11.97 -6.90 5.29
CA MET A 74 -11.30 -6.28 4.14
C MET A 74 -11.06 -7.25 2.97
N PHE A 75 -10.96 -8.56 3.22
CA PHE A 75 -10.71 -9.58 2.19
C PHE A 75 -11.97 -10.34 1.73
N ILE A 76 -13.13 -10.15 2.37
CA ILE A 76 -14.39 -10.81 2.01
C ILE A 76 -14.94 -10.32 0.66
N ASP A 77 -14.61 -9.09 0.24
CA ASP A 77 -15.07 -8.52 -1.04
C ASP A 77 -14.45 -9.23 -2.28
N GLU A 78 -13.36 -9.99 -2.13
CA GLU A 78 -12.67 -10.62 -3.27
C GLU A 78 -13.18 -12.02 -3.66
N ASN A 79 -14.05 -12.64 -2.86
CA ASN A 79 -14.64 -13.97 -3.18
C ASN A 79 -16.11 -13.90 -3.62
N ALA A 80 -16.66 -12.71 -3.83
CA ALA A 80 -18.05 -12.52 -4.27
C ALA A 80 -18.23 -12.56 -5.81
N GLU A 81 -17.16 -12.74 -6.59
CA GLU A 81 -17.20 -12.94 -8.04
C GLU A 81 -16.83 -14.38 -8.45
N LEU A 82 -17.58 -15.36 -7.94
CA LEU A 82 -17.67 -16.72 -8.48
C LEU A 82 -19.11 -17.12 -8.76
#